data_AF-A0A835S0F8-F1
#
_entry.id   AF-A0A835S0F8-F1
#
_cell.length_a   1.000
_cell.length_b   1.000
_cell.length_c   1.000
_cell.angle_alpha   90.00
_cell.angle_beta   90.00
_cell.angle_gamma   90.00
#
_symmetry.space_group_name_H-M   'P 1'
#
loop_
_entity.id
_entity.type
_entity.pdbx_description
1 polymer ?
#
loop_
_entity_poly.entity_id
_entity_poly.type
_entity_poly.pdbx_seq_one_letter_code
_entity_poly.pdbx_strand_id
1 'polypeptide(L)'
;MRLANRVLFHACFLSPIRRNFYARDSSSLFSGFWCGLCSVSSMSELDRTASSNDLPRLRPIPIAGDGRCLFRAVTHGVYWRLGKPSPNQSLQKCLADELRSKVADEFVQRRQETEWFLEGDFDHYVNKIRQPHVWGGEPELIMCSHVLRMPITVYMCTDGNKVPKIIAEYGQEYGKMGSICVLYHGYGHYDALQPPLVKSYKVF
;
A
#
# COMPACT_ATOMS: atom_id res chain seq x y z
N MET A 1 13.25 -37.10 -11.63
CA MET A 1 14.33 -36.09 -11.65
C MET A 1 13.65 -34.72 -11.68
N ARG A 2 13.45 -34.05 -10.52
CA ARG A 2 14.13 -32.80 -10.07
C ARG A 2 14.32 -31.81 -11.24
N LEU A 3 13.82 -30.58 -11.25
CA LEU A 3 13.88 -29.48 -10.26
C LEU A 3 12.52 -28.74 -10.18
N ALA A 4 11.91 -28.48 -9.02
CA ALA A 4 12.28 -27.50 -7.99
C ALA A 4 12.37 -26.04 -8.51
N ASN A 5 11.23 -25.35 -8.61
CA ASN A 5 11.14 -23.90 -8.49
C ASN A 5 10.17 -23.58 -7.34
N ARG A 6 10.68 -23.70 -6.12
CA ARG A 6 10.09 -23.11 -4.92
C ARG A 6 10.36 -21.61 -4.99
N VAL A 7 9.36 -20.81 -5.32
CA VAL A 7 9.35 -19.41 -4.89
C VAL A 7 9.00 -19.44 -3.41
N LEU A 8 10.05 -19.44 -2.58
CA LEU A 8 9.95 -19.19 -1.15
C LEU A 8 9.46 -17.74 -0.98
N PHE A 9 8.16 -17.55 -0.76
CA PHE A 9 7.70 -16.38 -0.03
C PHE A 9 8.27 -16.51 1.38
N HIS A 10 9.34 -15.77 1.64
CA HIS A 10 9.92 -15.64 2.95
C HIS A 10 8.84 -15.12 3.89
N ALA A 11 8.49 -15.94 4.89
CA ALA A 11 7.67 -15.55 6.01
C ALA A 11 8.24 -14.28 6.65
N CYS A 12 7.51 -13.18 6.54
CA CYS A 12 7.77 -11.94 7.25
C CYS A 12 6.49 -11.50 7.96
N PHE A 13 5.94 -12.38 8.80
CA PHE A 13 4.92 -12.01 9.78
C PHE A 13 5.15 -12.80 11.07
N LEU A 14 6.25 -12.49 11.75
CA LEU A 14 6.36 -12.69 13.19
C LEU A 14 7.13 -11.51 13.77
N SER A 15 6.39 -10.51 14.25
CA SER A 15 6.81 -9.72 15.39
C SER A 15 5.58 -9.33 16.21
N PRO A 16 5.51 -9.74 17.48
CA PRO A 16 4.36 -9.50 18.34
C PRO A 16 4.32 -8.03 18.79
N ILE A 17 3.09 -7.52 18.88
CA ILE A 17 2.74 -6.27 19.55
C ILE A 17 3.29 -6.33 20.98
N ARG A 18 4.39 -5.64 21.27
CA ARG A 18 4.78 -5.31 22.65
C ARG A 18 4.14 -3.98 23.03
N ARG A 19 3.06 -4.07 23.80
CA ARG A 19 2.71 -3.05 24.79
C ARG A 19 3.86 -3.00 25.81
N ASN A 20 4.35 -1.81 26.16
CA ASN A 20 4.97 -1.62 27.45
C ASN A 20 4.77 -0.19 27.96
N PHE A 21 4.42 -0.18 29.24
CA PHE A 21 4.11 0.94 30.11
C PHE A 21 5.30 1.09 31.08
N TYR A 22 5.67 2.34 31.36
CA TYR A 22 6.48 2.85 32.50
C TYR A 22 8.00 2.60 32.64
N ALA A 23 8.66 3.76 32.86
CA ALA A 23 9.62 4.08 33.93
C ALA A 23 11.15 4.06 33.69
N ARG A 24 11.71 5.27 33.83
CA ARG A 24 12.89 5.72 34.61
C ARG A 24 14.34 5.33 34.24
N ASP A 25 15.06 6.41 33.92
CA ASP A 25 16.29 6.95 34.55
C ASP A 25 17.70 6.41 34.29
N SER A 26 18.54 7.39 33.93
CA SER A 26 19.87 7.71 34.48
C SER A 26 21.16 7.02 34.00
N SER A 27 22.08 7.88 33.52
CA SER A 27 23.55 7.88 33.70
C SER A 27 24.37 6.77 33.01
N SER A 28 25.65 6.91 32.62
CA SER A 28 26.60 7.99 32.32
C SER A 28 27.96 7.32 32.03
N LEU A 29 28.84 7.99 31.26
CA LEU A 29 30.32 7.93 31.26
C LEU A 29 31.12 6.88 30.46
N PHE A 30 31.98 7.44 29.56
CA PHE A 30 33.41 7.14 29.24
C PHE A 30 33.79 5.72 28.78
N SER A 31 34.76 5.43 27.91
CA SER A 31 35.92 6.10 27.30
C SER A 31 36.29 5.29 26.02
N GLY A 32 36.60 5.88 24.87
CA GLY A 32 37.97 6.23 24.45
C GLY A 32 38.79 5.01 24.00
N PHE A 33 39.14 4.91 22.70
CA PHE A 33 40.46 4.50 22.20
C PHE A 33 40.54 4.68 20.67
N TRP A 34 41.54 5.45 20.24
CA TRP A 34 41.94 5.71 18.85
C TRP A 34 43.01 4.70 18.43
N CYS A 35 42.94 4.14 17.22
CA CYS A 35 44.14 3.71 16.50
C CYS A 35 43.88 3.51 14.99
N GLY A 36 44.66 4.21 14.14
CA GLY A 36 45.25 3.61 12.93
C GLY A 36 44.49 3.70 11.60
N LEU A 37 44.75 4.80 10.88
CA LEU A 37 44.74 4.98 9.42
C LEU A 37 44.72 3.70 8.54
N CYS A 38 43.63 3.50 7.81
CA CYS A 38 43.63 2.95 6.44
C CYS A 38 42.71 3.81 5.57
N SER A 39 43.29 4.44 4.55
CA SER A 39 42.58 5.23 3.56
C SER A 39 41.74 4.32 2.67
N VAL A 40 40.44 4.23 2.93
CA VAL A 40 39.44 3.72 1.98
C VAL A 40 38.16 4.54 2.20
N SER A 41 37.82 5.32 1.18
CA SER A 41 36.52 5.87 0.80
C SER A 41 35.43 5.96 1.88
N SER A 42 35.14 7.19 2.28
CA SER A 42 33.97 7.63 3.06
C SER A 42 32.68 6.86 2.70
N MET A 43 32.28 5.98 3.62
CA MET A 43 30.97 5.32 3.67
C MET A 43 30.47 5.44 5.11
N SER A 44 30.08 6.64 5.53
CA SER A 44 29.19 6.85 6.69
C SER A 44 28.92 8.35 6.91
N GLU A 45 28.06 8.96 6.11
CA GLU A 45 27.36 10.19 6.50
C GLU A 45 26.15 10.42 5.59
N LEU A 46 25.12 9.63 5.81
CA LEU A 46 23.74 10.10 5.65
C LEU A 46 23.06 9.88 7.00
N ASP A 47 23.56 10.64 7.98
CA ASP A 47 22.88 10.81 9.25
C ASP A 47 21.63 11.67 9.04
N ARG A 48 20.51 11.06 9.41
CA ARG A 48 19.31 11.65 10.03
C ARG A 48 19.20 13.18 10.01
N THR A 49 18.65 13.72 8.92
CA THR A 49 17.75 14.89 9.02
C THR A 49 16.61 14.77 8.00
N ALA A 50 15.77 13.74 8.13
CA ALA A 50 14.42 13.84 7.56
C ALA A 50 13.61 14.73 8.50
N SER A 51 13.70 16.04 8.29
CA SER A 51 12.83 17.04 8.90
C SER A 51 11.38 16.60 8.69
N SER A 52 10.62 16.58 9.78
CA SER A 52 9.27 16.04 9.90
C SER A 52 8.19 16.86 9.16
N ASN A 53 8.49 17.47 8.01
CA ASN A 53 7.58 18.38 7.29
C ASN A 53 7.47 18.20 5.77
N ASP A 54 8.22 17.29 5.13
CA ASP A 54 8.17 17.13 3.66
C ASP A 54 7.40 15.89 3.19
N LEU A 55 6.26 15.59 3.83
CA LEU A 55 5.32 14.70 3.16
C LEU A 55 4.74 15.45 1.94
N PRO A 56 4.82 14.87 0.73
CA PRO A 56 4.31 15.50 -0.47
C PRO A 56 2.86 15.94 -0.23
N ARG A 57 2.40 17.09 -0.75
CA ARG A 57 1.00 17.54 -0.58
C ARG A 57 0.05 16.52 -1.20
N LEU A 58 -0.39 15.55 -0.40
CA LEU A 58 -1.35 14.52 -0.77
C LEU A 58 -2.72 15.20 -0.79
N ARG A 59 -3.41 15.15 -1.92
CA ARG A 59 -4.76 15.72 -2.05
C ARG A 59 -5.79 14.58 -2.04
N PRO A 60 -6.66 14.50 -1.03
CA PRO A 60 -7.79 13.58 -1.04
C PRO A 60 -8.78 13.97 -2.14
N ILE A 61 -9.35 12.97 -2.80
CA ILE A 61 -10.42 13.10 -3.78
C ILE A 61 -11.61 12.29 -3.26
N PRO A 62 -12.70 12.96 -2.87
CA PRO A 62 -13.87 12.28 -2.31
C PRO A 62 -14.47 11.27 -3.29
N ILE A 63 -14.77 10.08 -2.78
CA ILE A 63 -15.43 8.98 -3.47
C ILE A 63 -16.82 8.76 -2.87
N ALA A 64 -17.76 8.31 -3.69
CA ALA A 64 -19.09 7.96 -3.20
C ALA A 64 -19.01 6.83 -2.14
N GLY A 65 -19.67 7.03 -1.00
CA GLY A 65 -19.76 6.06 0.10
C GLY A 65 -20.72 4.90 -0.18
N ASP A 66 -20.53 4.19 -1.29
CA ASP A 66 -21.25 2.96 -1.64
C ASP A 66 -20.31 1.75 -1.55
N GLY A 67 -20.84 0.55 -1.78
CA GLY A 67 -20.04 -0.67 -1.80
C GLY A 67 -18.95 -0.71 -2.87
N ARG A 68 -18.83 0.30 -3.76
CA ARG A 68 -17.76 0.39 -4.77
C ARG A 68 -16.61 1.29 -4.34
N CYS A 69 -16.66 1.93 -3.17
CA CYS A 69 -15.71 2.98 -2.79
C CYS A 69 -14.24 2.58 -2.98
N LEU A 70 -13.84 1.38 -2.53
CA LEU A 70 -12.48 0.85 -2.71
C LEU A 70 -12.08 0.78 -4.20
N PHE A 71 -12.88 0.13 -5.04
CA PHE A 71 -12.59 -0.02 -6.46
C PHE A 71 -12.64 1.33 -7.21
N ARG A 72 -13.53 2.25 -6.81
CA ARG A 72 -13.56 3.63 -7.34
C ARG A 72 -12.28 4.38 -6.99
N ALA A 73 -11.82 4.30 -5.74
CA ALA A 73 -10.60 4.95 -5.29
C ALA A 73 -9.38 4.45 -6.07
N VAL A 74 -9.26 3.13 -6.22
CA VAL A 74 -8.17 2.50 -6.99
C VAL A 74 -8.20 2.90 -8.46
N THR A 75 -9.35 2.77 -9.14
CA THR A 75 -9.46 3.12 -10.57
C THR A 75 -9.25 4.61 -10.83
N HIS A 76 -9.64 5.48 -9.89
CA HIS A 76 -9.31 6.89 -9.95
C HIS A 76 -7.79 7.13 -9.86
N GLY A 77 -7.10 6.43 -8.97
CA GLY A 77 -5.64 6.49 -8.88
C GLY A 77 -4.96 5.99 -10.16
N VAL A 78 -5.46 4.92 -10.79
CA VAL A 78 -4.98 4.47 -12.11
C VAL A 78 -5.11 5.58 -13.16
N TYR A 79 -6.26 6.25 -13.23
CA TYR A 79 -6.47 7.35 -14.17
C TYR A 79 -5.48 8.50 -13.94
N TRP A 80 -5.26 8.87 -12.68
CA TRP A 80 -4.25 9.86 -12.33
C TRP A 80 -2.85 9.47 -12.80
N ARG A 81 -2.45 8.21 -12.54
CA ARG A 81 -1.14 7.69 -12.93
C ARG A 81 -0.94 7.65 -14.44
N LEU A 82 -2.01 7.38 -15.20
CA LEU A 82 -2.00 7.37 -16.66
C LEU A 82 -2.13 8.77 -17.29
N GLY A 83 -2.21 9.85 -16.48
CA GLY A 83 -2.42 11.20 -16.98
C GLY A 83 -3.79 11.41 -17.63
N LYS A 84 -4.76 10.54 -17.33
CA LYS A 84 -6.13 10.63 -17.85
C LYS A 84 -6.95 11.63 -17.02
N PRO A 85 -7.95 12.30 -17.63
CA PRO A 85 -8.84 13.18 -16.88
C PRO A 85 -9.63 12.40 -15.83
N SER A 86 -9.94 13.04 -14.70
CA SER A 86 -10.73 12.42 -13.63
C SER A 86 -12.04 11.81 -14.17
N PRO A 87 -12.32 10.53 -13.90
CA PRO A 87 -13.54 9.89 -14.39
C PRO A 87 -14.77 10.50 -13.71
N ASN A 88 -15.85 10.69 -14.48
CA ASN A 88 -17.16 11.10 -13.94
C ASN A 88 -17.83 9.94 -13.18
N GLN A 89 -18.93 10.22 -12.46
CA GLN A 89 -19.58 9.24 -11.57
C GLN A 89 -20.04 7.95 -12.28
N SER A 90 -20.55 8.07 -13.51
CA SER A 90 -20.99 6.93 -14.32
C SER A 90 -19.79 6.07 -14.74
N LEU A 91 -18.73 6.70 -15.26
CA LEU A 91 -17.51 6.01 -15.64
C LEU A 91 -16.83 5.34 -14.45
N GLN A 92 -16.76 6.02 -13.29
CA GLN A 92 -16.26 5.43 -12.05
C GLN A 92 -17.04 4.16 -11.67
N LYS A 93 -18.36 4.12 -11.90
CA LYS A 93 -19.18 2.95 -11.59
C LYS A 93 -18.78 1.78 -12.49
N CYS A 94 -18.70 2.01 -13.81
CA CYS A 94 -18.31 0.99 -14.78
C CYS A 94 -16.90 0.46 -14.51
N LEU A 95 -15.93 1.35 -14.29
CA LEU A 95 -14.54 0.97 -14.00
C LEU A 95 -14.43 0.18 -12.69
N ALA A 96 -15.17 0.58 -11.65
CA ALA A 96 -15.18 -0.13 -10.38
C ALA A 96 -15.74 -1.55 -10.52
N ASP A 97 -16.84 -1.71 -11.25
CA ASP A 97 -17.46 -3.02 -11.48
C ASP A 97 -16.58 -3.91 -12.38
N GLU A 98 -15.90 -3.34 -13.37
CA GLU A 98 -14.94 -4.05 -14.21
C GLU A 98 -13.71 -4.52 -13.40
N LEU A 99 -13.10 -3.62 -12.61
CA LEU A 99 -11.96 -3.97 -11.76
C LEU A 99 -12.35 -5.04 -10.74
N ARG A 100 -13.53 -4.91 -10.12
CA ARG A 100 -14.07 -5.92 -9.21
C ARG A 100 -14.18 -7.30 -9.86
N SER A 101 -14.70 -7.37 -11.08
CA SER A 101 -14.80 -8.64 -11.80
C SER A 101 -13.42 -9.27 -12.00
N LYS A 102 -12.44 -8.47 -12.44
CA LYS A 102 -11.06 -8.92 -12.65
C LYS A 102 -10.39 -9.37 -11.36
N VAL A 103 -10.64 -8.68 -10.24
CA VAL A 103 -10.15 -9.07 -8.91
C VAL A 103 -10.71 -10.42 -8.48
N ALA A 104 -12.01 -10.65 -8.70
CA ALA A 104 -12.62 -11.95 -8.42
C ALA A 104 -12.04 -13.07 -9.30
N ASP A 105 -11.72 -12.78 -10.56
CA ASP A 105 -11.04 -13.74 -11.46
C ASP A 105 -9.60 -14.01 -11.01
N GLU A 106 -8.87 -12.99 -10.55
CA GLU A 106 -7.50 -13.13 -10.03
C GLU A 106 -7.46 -13.99 -8.76
N PHE A 107 -8.45 -13.86 -7.86
CA PHE A 107 -8.59 -14.77 -6.72
C PHE A 107 -8.65 -16.23 -7.17
N VAL A 108 -9.50 -16.55 -8.15
CA VAL A 108 -9.64 -17.92 -8.69
C VAL A 108 -8.31 -18.39 -9.29
N GLN A 109 -7.63 -17.53 -10.06
CA GLN A 109 -6.34 -17.84 -10.64
C GLN A 109 -5.27 -18.14 -9.57
N ARG A 110 -5.35 -17.46 -8.42
CA ARG A 110 -4.41 -17.56 -7.30
C ARG A 110 -4.97 -18.30 -6.09
N ARG A 111 -5.91 -19.22 -6.28
CA ARG A 111 -6.60 -19.90 -5.17
C ARG A 111 -5.61 -20.50 -4.15
N GLN A 112 -4.56 -21.16 -4.63
CA GLN A 112 -3.53 -21.76 -3.76
C GLN A 112 -2.81 -20.76 -2.86
N GLU A 113 -2.65 -19.51 -3.30
CA GLU A 113 -1.97 -18.44 -2.57
C GLU A 113 -2.92 -17.67 -1.64
N THR A 114 -4.22 -17.68 -1.94
CA THR A 114 -5.21 -16.76 -1.35
C THR A 114 -6.22 -17.41 -0.42
N GLU A 115 -6.58 -18.67 -0.66
CA GLU A 115 -7.67 -19.34 0.06
C GLU A 115 -7.45 -19.40 1.58
N TRP A 116 -6.21 -19.55 2.03
CA TRP A 116 -5.89 -19.71 3.45
C TRP A 116 -6.13 -18.44 4.30
N PHE A 117 -6.16 -17.24 3.70
CA PHE A 117 -6.38 -15.97 4.42
C PHE A 117 -7.76 -15.36 4.16
N LEU A 118 -8.58 -15.96 3.30
CA LEU A 118 -9.95 -15.52 3.07
C LEU A 118 -10.88 -16.07 4.15
N GLU A 119 -11.79 -15.22 4.63
CA GLU A 119 -12.75 -15.60 5.64
C GLU A 119 -13.90 -16.40 5.03
N GLY A 120 -14.09 -17.64 5.49
CA GLY A 120 -15.20 -18.51 5.10
C GLY A 120 -14.89 -19.42 3.92
N ASP A 121 -15.93 -19.86 3.22
CA ASP A 121 -15.79 -20.67 2.01
C ASP A 121 -15.28 -19.81 0.85
N PHE A 122 -14.25 -20.28 0.16
CA PHE A 122 -13.58 -19.56 -0.92
C PHE A 122 -14.55 -19.21 -2.06
N ASP A 123 -15.30 -20.21 -2.52
CA ASP A 123 -16.19 -20.05 -3.67
C ASP A 123 -17.35 -19.10 -3.32
N HIS A 124 -17.89 -19.19 -2.10
CA HIS A 124 -18.83 -18.21 -1.58
C HIS A 124 -18.23 -16.79 -1.49
N TYR A 125 -17.01 -16.64 -0.98
CA TYR A 125 -16.32 -15.35 -0.88
C TYR A 125 -16.16 -14.69 -2.26
N VAL A 126 -15.63 -15.43 -3.23
CA VAL A 126 -15.44 -14.94 -4.61
C VAL A 126 -16.76 -14.55 -5.25
N ASN A 127 -17.82 -15.35 -5.05
CA ASN A 127 -19.15 -15.01 -5.57
C ASN A 127 -19.73 -13.76 -4.91
N LYS A 128 -19.49 -13.56 -3.62
CA LYS A 128 -19.93 -12.40 -2.86
C LYS A 128 -19.19 -11.13 -3.31
N ILE A 129 -17.87 -11.16 -3.47
CA ILE A 129 -17.11 -9.95 -3.82
C ILE A 129 -17.41 -9.44 -5.23
N ARG A 130 -17.90 -10.30 -6.14
CA ARG A 130 -18.44 -9.89 -7.45
C ARG A 130 -19.67 -9.00 -7.35
N GLN A 131 -20.40 -9.05 -6.23
CA GLN A 131 -21.63 -8.28 -6.07
C GLN A 131 -21.33 -6.79 -5.85
N PRO A 132 -21.99 -5.86 -6.56
CA PRO A 132 -21.50 -4.50 -6.58
C PRO A 132 -21.65 -3.69 -5.28
N HIS A 133 -22.51 -4.17 -4.38
CA HIS A 133 -22.79 -3.57 -3.09
C HIS A 133 -21.89 -4.11 -1.97
N VAL A 134 -21.11 -5.16 -2.23
CA VAL A 134 -20.21 -5.77 -1.25
C VAL A 134 -18.92 -4.95 -1.17
N TRP A 135 -18.54 -4.61 0.06
CA TRP A 135 -17.36 -3.80 0.34
C TRP A 135 -16.11 -4.64 0.15
N GLY A 136 -15.06 -4.03 -0.39
CA GLY A 136 -13.73 -4.64 -0.45
C GLY A 136 -12.87 -4.23 0.74
N GLY A 137 -11.78 -4.95 0.95
CA GLY A 137 -10.78 -4.69 1.98
C GLY A 137 -9.36 -5.04 1.51
N GLU A 138 -8.55 -5.49 2.46
CA GLU A 138 -7.15 -5.85 2.23
C GLU A 138 -6.98 -6.98 1.19
N PRO A 139 -7.74 -8.10 1.21
CA PRO A 139 -7.65 -9.12 0.18
C PRO A 139 -7.81 -8.57 -1.24
N GLU A 140 -8.80 -7.69 -1.45
CA GLU A 140 -9.05 -7.07 -2.75
C GLU A 140 -7.94 -6.10 -3.16
N LEU A 141 -7.31 -5.37 -2.23
CA LEU A 141 -6.18 -4.48 -2.53
C LEU A 141 -4.96 -5.26 -3.01
N ILE A 142 -4.66 -6.40 -2.39
CA ILE A 142 -3.57 -7.29 -2.83
C ILE A 142 -3.85 -7.74 -4.27
N MET A 143 -5.07 -8.23 -4.55
CA MET A 143 -5.45 -8.66 -5.90
C MET A 143 -5.48 -7.51 -6.91
N CYS A 144 -5.93 -6.32 -6.51
CA CYS A 144 -5.88 -5.12 -7.37
C CYS A 144 -4.45 -4.85 -7.83
N SER A 145 -3.46 -5.00 -6.95
CA SER A 145 -2.05 -4.80 -7.32
C SER A 145 -1.58 -5.77 -8.41
N HIS A 146 -2.02 -7.04 -8.33
CA HIS A 146 -1.71 -8.07 -9.33
C HIS A 146 -2.42 -7.85 -10.66
N VAL A 147 -3.72 -7.51 -10.63
CA VAL A 147 -4.53 -7.22 -11.83
C VAL A 147 -4.00 -6.01 -12.57
N LEU A 148 -3.68 -4.94 -11.84
CA LEU A 148 -3.22 -3.68 -12.43
C LEU A 148 -1.73 -3.68 -12.75
N ARG A 149 -0.95 -4.62 -12.19
CA ARG A 149 0.52 -4.63 -12.28
C ARG A 149 1.12 -3.31 -11.76
N MET A 150 0.56 -2.79 -10.66
CA MET A 150 0.96 -1.50 -10.08
C MET A 150 1.01 -1.60 -8.56
N PRO A 151 1.98 -0.95 -7.90
CA PRO A 151 2.01 -0.87 -6.44
C PRO A 151 0.83 -0.03 -5.92
N ILE A 152 0.34 -0.37 -4.74
CA ILE A 152 -0.75 0.34 -4.04
C ILE A 152 -0.26 0.75 -2.65
N THR A 153 -0.43 2.01 -2.29
CA THR A 153 -0.10 2.55 -0.96
C THR A 153 -1.37 3.02 -0.27
N VAL A 154 -1.66 2.48 0.90
CA VAL A 154 -2.82 2.84 1.71
C VAL A 154 -2.40 3.82 2.80
N TYR A 155 -3.07 4.97 2.84
CA TYR A 155 -2.88 5.99 3.85
C TYR A 155 -4.05 6.02 4.82
N MET A 156 -3.81 6.48 6.04
CA MET A 156 -4.85 6.78 7.01
C MET A 156 -4.51 8.07 7.76
N CYS A 157 -5.51 8.91 8.00
CA CYS A 157 -5.39 10.02 8.92
C CYS A 157 -5.62 9.51 10.35
N THR A 158 -4.71 9.82 11.27
CA THR A 158 -4.88 9.48 12.69
C THR A 158 -5.37 10.71 13.43
N ASP A 159 -6.26 10.52 14.41
CA ASP A 159 -6.81 11.62 15.20
C ASP A 159 -5.68 12.48 15.79
N GLY A 160 -5.77 13.79 15.57
CA GLY A 160 -4.75 14.77 15.98
C GLY A 160 -3.62 15.03 14.97
N ASN A 161 -3.46 14.19 13.93
CA ASN A 161 -2.48 14.42 12.86
C ASN A 161 -3.16 14.90 11.58
N LYS A 162 -2.77 16.08 11.09
CA LYS A 162 -3.18 16.58 9.76
C LYS A 162 -2.53 15.84 8.60
N VAL A 163 -1.56 14.99 8.88
CA VAL A 163 -0.69 14.36 7.88
C VAL A 163 -1.06 12.87 7.75
N PRO A 164 -1.49 12.40 6.56
CA PRO A 164 -1.79 10.99 6.33
C PRO A 164 -0.53 10.13 6.53
N LYS A 165 -0.68 8.99 7.20
CA LYS A 165 0.39 8.00 7.41
C LYS A 165 0.15 6.79 6.53
N ILE A 166 1.22 6.21 6.00
CA ILE A 166 1.15 4.92 5.31
C ILE A 166 0.84 3.84 6.35
N ILE A 167 -0.19 3.04 6.09
CA ILE A 167 -0.58 1.92 6.95
C ILE A 167 -0.38 0.56 6.26
N ALA A 168 -0.32 0.53 4.94
CA ALA A 168 -0.05 -0.69 4.17
C ALA A 168 0.48 -0.37 2.77
N GLU A 169 1.25 -1.29 2.22
CA GLU A 169 1.80 -1.23 0.86
C GLU A 169 1.73 -2.61 0.20
N TYR A 170 1.25 -2.65 -1.04
CA TYR A 170 1.08 -3.88 -1.82
C TYR A 170 1.70 -3.74 -3.21
N GLY A 171 2.06 -4.86 -3.85
CA GLY A 171 2.53 -4.89 -5.24
C GLY A 171 3.90 -4.26 -5.46
N GLN A 172 4.77 -4.25 -4.45
CA GLN A 172 6.12 -3.66 -4.55
C GLN A 172 7.01 -4.37 -5.59
N GLU A 173 6.67 -5.62 -5.94
CA GLU A 173 7.29 -6.38 -7.04
C GLU A 173 7.03 -5.76 -8.43
N TYR A 174 6.00 -4.92 -8.57
CA TYR A 174 5.70 -4.21 -9.82
C TYR A 174 6.42 -2.85 -9.92
N GLY A 175 7.26 -2.54 -8.93
CA GLY A 175 8.07 -1.31 -8.86
C GLY A 175 7.75 -0.49 -7.62
N LYS A 176 8.63 0.48 -7.33
CA LYS A 176 8.47 1.42 -6.21
C LYS A 176 7.97 2.79 -6.63
N MET A 177 7.99 3.07 -7.94
CA MET A 177 7.54 4.34 -8.48
C MET A 177 6.09 4.23 -8.95
N GLY A 178 5.34 5.29 -8.65
CA GLY A 178 4.04 5.46 -9.26
C GLY A 178 2.93 4.61 -8.68
N SER A 179 2.94 4.42 -7.37
CA SER A 179 1.87 3.76 -6.66
C SER A 179 0.53 4.48 -6.80
N ILE A 180 -0.51 3.67 -6.80
CA ILE A 180 -1.89 4.10 -6.62
C ILE A 180 -2.04 4.39 -5.13
N CYS A 181 -2.32 5.63 -4.78
CA CYS A 181 -2.52 6.00 -3.38
C CYS A 181 -4.02 6.06 -3.06
N VAL A 182 -4.43 5.42 -1.96
CA VAL A 182 -5.80 5.48 -1.43
C VAL A 182 -5.77 5.93 0.02
N LEU A 183 -6.84 6.59 0.46
CA LEU A 183 -7.02 7.05 1.84
C LEU A 183 -8.12 6.22 2.50
N TYR A 184 -7.78 5.50 3.56
CA TYR A 184 -8.69 4.75 4.41
C TYR A 184 -9.13 5.59 5.61
N HIS A 185 -10.44 5.62 5.87
CA HIS A 185 -11.03 6.43 6.94
C HIS A 185 -11.30 5.68 8.25
N GLY A 186 -10.91 4.40 8.36
CA GLY A 186 -11.07 3.62 9.60
C GLY A 186 -12.45 2.96 9.79
N TYR A 187 -13.49 3.44 9.10
CA TYR A 187 -14.86 2.91 9.16
C TYR A 187 -15.30 2.16 7.89
N GLY A 188 -14.35 1.65 7.09
CA GLY A 188 -14.65 0.89 5.87
C GLY A 188 -14.77 1.73 4.57
N HIS A 189 -14.53 3.04 4.63
CA HIS A 189 -14.57 3.91 3.45
C HIS A 189 -13.17 4.25 2.92
N TYR A 190 -13.08 4.32 1.59
CA TYR A 190 -11.87 4.67 0.86
C TYR A 190 -12.09 5.85 -0.07
N ASP A 191 -11.20 6.83 0.01
CA ASP A 191 -11.05 7.91 -0.97
C ASP A 191 -9.82 7.69 -1.84
N ALA A 192 -9.81 8.30 -3.02
CA ALA A 192 -8.60 8.36 -3.84
C ALA A 192 -7.65 9.40 -3.25
N LEU A 193 -6.35 9.12 -3.28
CA LEU A 193 -5.33 10.04 -2.80
C LEU A 193 -4.40 10.39 -3.95
N GLN A 194 -4.26 11.68 -4.21
CA GLN A 194 -3.45 12.19 -5.31
C GLN A 194 -2.08 12.60 -4.77
N PRO A 195 -1.02 11.83 -5.04
CA PRO A 195 0.33 12.29 -4.77
C PRO A 195 0.66 13.44 -5.73
N PRO A 196 1.47 14.42 -5.30
CA PRO A 196 1.96 15.44 -6.21
C PRO A 196 2.74 14.77 -7.34
N LEU A 197 2.62 15.35 -8.53
CA LEU A 197 3.35 14.88 -9.70
C LEU A 197 4.85 14.98 -9.40
N VAL A 198 5.49 13.83 -9.15
CA VAL A 198 6.94 13.76 -9.19
C VAL A 198 7.30 14.03 -10.65
N LYS A 199 7.85 15.21 -10.93
CA LYS A 199 8.45 15.48 -12.24
C LYS A 199 9.54 14.42 -12.42
N SER A 200 9.34 13.50 -13.35
CA SER A 200 10.42 12.62 -13.79
C SER A 200 11.54 13.54 -14.27
N TYR A 201 12.62 13.65 -13.50
CA TYR A 201 13.84 14.26 -14.01
C TYR A 201 14.24 13.40 -15.21
N LYS A 202 14.21 13.99 -16.41
CA LYS A 202 14.86 13.39 -17.57
C LYS A 202 16.33 13.29 -17.19
N VAL A 203 16.80 12.09 -16.92
CA VAL A 203 18.23 11.81 -16.95
C VAL A 203 18.61 11.86 -18.43
N PHE A 204 19.43 12.85 -18.79
CA PHE A 204 20.00 12.99 -20.12
C PHE A 204 21.02 11.89 -20.38
#